data_AF-A0A518HAH6-F1
#
_entry.id   AF-A0A518HAH6-F1
#
_cell.length_a   1.000
_cell.length_b   1.000
_cell.length_c   1.000
_cell.angle_alpha   90.00
_cell.angle_beta   90.00
_cell.angle_gamma   90.00
#
_symmetry.space_group_name_H-M   'P 1'
#
loop_
_entity.id
_entity.type
_entity.pdbx_description
1 polymer ?
#
loop_
_entity_poly.entity_id
_entity_poly.type
_entity_poly.pdbx_seq_one_letter_code
_entity_poly.pdbx_strand_id
1 'polypeptide(L)'
;MTARTSSLPRPRFGLVAWGLVVISAGASAPPTQDGSPGGEVAELRDGRRLTGRLIAPDGGPIAFEPGTGGDPIPVERLLEVRPDADRPGGAAGKPVEAPPFLLSTGLDRRLSGRLVSIDGEAVRLAIGPDGREVSADRRGVSSLVQRPGEARVAAESFEGDLDAERWSIRTGVEAAPSPGDEGRALTISPDEAEARYRLPEPIEAGRVELSFTWGGRELAGRRWSVDLVFDGPLGEEITRVVLGWADPFPSVESRGGPEIVVQPLVLEPGWHRLSARFGPDRTLLAIDGDQLGRGAGPRGALIALRFRSEPARDAEPANGLQGRVDDLLAVRSFEPTSGFEVEPGQDELRLVSGDQVWGEVVSADEDRVRLLVLDRELDFSWSEVAGLYFRREPFPSGPVDGPIARAEWEVGDPDSRPDRVEGAIVGLDDGEIRLAVPYLGTIPVPRDRFRRLEILGRARQVVLDPHARHLGDQLMPELDPPLPDGDRYEIPFTLDTLPDRPAALVIDAVQVEGDYDGGRFVEDLRNGFLKTTLALNGEEFDDLNRHVEDANRSPSRLRIPVPPGLLSEGENVLAFRQLGREKEKEYRDDLGLLRVALEWTEEAPESP
;
A
#
# COMPACT_ATOMS: atom_id res chain seq x y z
N MET A 1 -33.56 51.85 32.16
CA MET A 1 -33.36 51.48 33.58
C MET A 1 -31.91 51.03 33.73
N THR A 2 -31.17 51.76 34.55
CA THR A 2 -29.74 51.63 34.85
C THR A 2 -29.52 50.70 36.04
N ALA A 3 -28.54 49.78 35.97
CA ALA A 3 -27.85 49.19 37.13
C ALA A 3 -26.59 48.47 36.62
N ARG A 4 -25.38 48.99 36.85
CA ARG A 4 -24.54 49.01 38.06
C ARG A 4 -23.71 47.74 38.26
N THR A 5 -22.41 47.95 38.06
CA THR A 5 -21.23 47.18 38.47
C THR A 5 -21.18 46.92 39.99
N SER A 6 -20.68 45.74 40.39
CA SER A 6 -20.10 45.53 41.72
C SER A 6 -18.76 44.77 41.62
N SER A 7 -17.69 45.47 41.98
CA SER A 7 -16.34 44.95 42.19
C SER A 7 -16.23 44.28 43.56
N LEU A 8 -15.65 43.08 43.62
CA LEU A 8 -15.27 42.39 44.87
C LEU A 8 -13.77 42.54 45.17
N PRO A 9 -13.36 42.49 46.45
CA PRO A 9 -12.03 42.87 46.91
C PRO A 9 -11.01 41.73 46.78
N ARG A 10 -9.75 42.09 46.49
CA ARG A 10 -8.59 41.18 46.56
C ARG A 10 -8.09 41.05 48.01
N PRO A 11 -7.85 39.84 48.54
CA PRO A 11 -7.17 39.67 49.81
C PRO A 11 -5.64 39.81 49.62
N ARG A 12 -5.01 40.52 50.55
CA ARG A 12 -3.55 40.55 50.74
C ARG A 12 -3.13 39.30 51.50
N PHE A 13 -2.32 38.44 50.88
CA PHE A 13 -1.61 37.36 51.58
C PHE A 13 -0.18 37.80 51.86
N GLY A 14 0.21 37.66 53.14
CA GLY A 14 1.55 37.93 53.64
C GLY A 14 2.53 36.82 53.28
N LEU A 15 3.76 37.23 52.98
CA LEU A 15 4.92 36.36 52.78
C LEU A 15 5.31 35.68 54.10
N VAL A 16 5.21 34.35 54.14
CA VAL A 16 5.90 33.50 55.12
C VAL A 16 7.00 32.77 54.38
N ALA A 17 8.25 33.07 54.71
CA ALA A 17 9.43 32.41 54.14
C ALA A 17 9.61 31.03 54.80
N TRP A 18 9.39 29.97 54.03
CA TRP A 18 9.84 28.62 54.36
C TRP A 18 11.11 28.32 53.54
N GLY A 19 12.20 28.03 54.24
CA GLY A 19 13.45 27.58 53.63
C GLY A 19 13.29 26.17 53.08
N LEU A 20 13.43 26.02 51.76
CA LEU A 20 13.39 24.76 51.04
C LEU A 20 14.83 24.37 50.68
N VAL A 21 15.28 23.23 51.22
CA VAL A 21 16.52 22.57 50.79
C VAL A 21 16.26 21.97 49.41
N VAL A 22 16.84 22.56 48.38
CA VAL A 22 16.83 22.02 47.01
C VAL A 22 17.88 20.91 46.92
N ILE A 23 17.43 19.65 46.90
CA ILE A 23 18.22 18.55 46.37
C ILE A 23 18.05 18.61 44.85
N SER A 24 19.07 19.08 44.16
CA SER A 24 19.15 19.07 42.69
C SER A 24 19.34 17.63 42.20
N ALA A 25 18.25 16.90 42.03
CA ALA A 25 18.23 15.75 41.14
C ALA A 25 18.39 16.29 39.71
N GLY A 26 19.50 15.95 39.05
CA GLY A 26 19.70 16.26 37.65
C GLY A 26 18.63 15.55 36.83
N ALA A 27 17.58 16.28 36.45
CA ALA A 27 16.68 15.85 35.41
C ALA A 27 17.46 15.87 34.10
N SER A 28 17.97 14.72 33.68
CA SER A 28 18.30 14.48 32.29
C SER A 28 17.01 14.74 31.51
N ALA A 29 16.98 15.82 30.73
CA ALA A 29 15.94 16.00 29.73
C ALA A 29 15.93 14.71 28.88
N PRO A 30 14.77 14.13 28.57
CA PRO A 30 14.71 13.05 27.60
C PRO A 30 15.37 13.57 26.32
N PRO A 31 16.22 12.78 25.65
CA PRO A 31 16.78 13.18 24.36
C PRO A 31 15.59 13.54 23.46
N THR A 32 15.54 14.79 22.99
CA THR A 32 14.73 15.15 21.84
C THR A 32 15.15 14.21 20.72
N GLN A 33 14.28 13.24 20.39
CA GLN A 33 14.41 12.50 19.15
C GLN A 33 14.24 13.54 18.05
N ASP A 34 15.36 14.09 17.58
CA ASP A 34 15.38 14.86 16.34
C ASP A 34 14.93 13.88 15.25
N GLY A 35 13.64 13.97 14.88
CA GLY A 35 13.02 13.22 13.78
C GLY A 35 13.57 13.61 12.41
N SER A 36 14.84 14.04 12.35
CA SER A 36 15.55 14.21 11.10
C SER A 36 15.68 12.83 10.47
N PRO A 37 15.22 12.63 9.23
CA PRO A 37 15.36 11.35 8.56
C PRO A 37 16.84 10.94 8.53
N GLY A 38 17.07 9.63 8.54
CA GLY A 38 18.41 9.05 8.50
C GLY A 38 19.26 9.59 7.33
N GLY A 39 20.56 9.34 7.39
CA GLY A 39 21.40 9.59 6.22
C GLY A 39 20.95 8.72 5.05
N GLU A 40 21.26 9.15 3.84
CA GLU A 40 20.96 8.42 2.60
C GLU A 40 22.27 8.10 1.88
N VAL A 41 22.25 7.06 1.05
CA VAL A 41 23.36 6.68 0.17
C VAL A 41 22.88 6.81 -1.27
N ALA A 42 23.56 7.64 -2.05
CA ALA A 42 23.35 7.76 -3.49
C ALA A 42 24.42 6.97 -4.25
N GLU A 43 23.99 6.24 -5.27
CA GLU A 43 24.86 5.66 -6.30
C GLU A 43 24.80 6.55 -7.54
N LEU A 44 25.96 6.97 -8.04
CA LEU A 44 26.09 7.72 -9.28
C LEU A 44 26.05 6.78 -10.49
N ARG A 45 25.77 7.32 -11.69
CA ARG A 45 25.81 6.54 -12.94
C ARG A 45 27.18 5.91 -13.27
N ASP A 46 28.26 6.42 -12.66
CA ASP A 46 29.60 5.85 -12.78
C ASP A 46 29.91 4.76 -11.72
N GLY A 47 28.93 4.36 -10.92
CA GLY A 47 29.03 3.33 -9.87
C GLY A 47 29.61 3.83 -8.54
N ARG A 48 30.03 5.09 -8.43
CA ARG A 48 30.49 5.63 -7.14
C ARG A 48 29.33 5.79 -6.17
N ARG A 49 29.57 5.47 -4.90
CA ARG A 49 28.60 5.62 -3.80
C ARG A 49 28.98 6.77 -2.88
N LEU A 50 28.00 7.58 -2.50
CA LEU A 50 28.16 8.75 -1.65
C LEU A 50 27.12 8.73 -0.53
N THR A 51 27.54 8.85 0.72
CA THR A 51 26.62 9.12 1.84
C THR A 51 26.30 10.61 1.88
N GLY A 52 25.06 10.96 2.16
CA GLY A 52 24.56 12.33 2.10
C GLY A 52 23.06 12.42 2.32
N ARG A 53 22.42 13.37 1.66
CA ARG A 53 20.96 13.56 1.74
C ARG A 53 20.41 14.21 0.47
N LEU A 54 19.23 13.78 0.04
CA LEU A 54 18.42 14.50 -0.92
C LEU A 54 17.93 15.82 -0.30
N ILE A 55 18.11 16.90 -1.05
CA ILE A 55 17.72 18.28 -0.71
C ILE A 55 17.01 18.96 -1.89
N ALA A 56 16.17 19.95 -1.57
CA ALA A 56 15.57 20.87 -2.53
C ALA A 56 15.92 22.31 -2.13
N PRO A 57 17.14 22.79 -2.46
CA PRO A 57 17.65 24.08 -1.99
C PRO A 57 16.76 25.22 -2.45
N ASP A 58 16.16 25.96 -1.51
CA ASP A 58 15.29 27.12 -1.74
C ASP A 58 14.12 26.87 -2.72
N GLY A 59 13.60 25.63 -2.77
CA GLY A 59 12.56 25.23 -3.73
C GLY A 59 13.07 25.09 -5.17
N GLY A 60 14.38 25.07 -5.37
CA GLY A 60 15.05 24.80 -6.63
C GLY A 60 15.06 23.31 -7.01
N PRO A 61 15.83 22.94 -8.05
CA PRO A 61 15.95 21.56 -8.50
C PRO A 61 16.44 20.63 -7.38
N ILE A 62 15.91 19.41 -7.37
CA ILE A 62 16.29 18.40 -6.39
C ILE A 62 17.72 17.95 -6.65
N ALA A 63 18.51 17.88 -5.60
CA ALA A 63 19.92 17.48 -5.64
C ALA A 63 20.26 16.59 -4.45
N PHE A 64 21.39 15.90 -4.53
CA PHE A 64 21.97 15.13 -3.44
C PHE A 64 23.17 15.89 -2.87
N GLU A 65 23.12 16.22 -1.59
CA GLU A 65 24.19 16.88 -0.85
C GLU A 65 25.09 15.82 -0.17
N PRO A 66 26.36 15.66 -0.58
CA PRO A 66 27.26 14.70 0.04
C PRO A 66 27.60 15.08 1.48
N GLY A 67 27.53 14.11 2.41
CA GLY A 67 27.83 14.32 3.83
C GLY A 67 29.30 14.63 4.12
N THR A 68 30.20 14.37 3.16
CA THR A 68 31.63 14.76 3.24
C THR A 68 31.87 16.24 2.94
N GLY A 69 30.82 16.99 2.59
CA GLY A 69 30.93 18.32 1.98
C GLY A 69 31.18 18.24 0.47
N GLY A 70 30.81 19.28 -0.26
CA GLY A 70 30.89 19.38 -1.71
C GLY A 70 29.70 20.12 -2.30
N ASP A 71 29.73 20.35 -3.62
CA ASP A 71 28.58 20.93 -4.32
C ASP A 71 27.45 19.89 -4.43
N PRO A 72 26.17 20.30 -4.28
CA PRO A 72 25.03 19.41 -4.50
C PRO A 72 25.05 18.80 -5.91
N ILE A 73 24.77 17.51 -6.00
CA ILE A 73 24.75 16.74 -7.25
C ILE A 73 23.31 16.69 -7.76
N PRO A 74 23.00 17.20 -8.97
CA PRO A 74 21.65 17.13 -9.52
C PRO A 74 21.12 15.69 -9.58
N VAL A 75 19.83 15.51 -9.27
CA VAL A 75 19.23 14.17 -9.12
C VAL A 75 19.34 13.34 -10.40
N GLU A 76 19.30 13.96 -11.58
CA GLU A 76 19.47 13.31 -12.89
C GLU A 76 20.83 12.63 -13.10
N ARG A 77 21.86 13.01 -12.32
CA ARG A 77 23.19 12.39 -12.36
C ARG A 77 23.32 11.16 -11.46
N LEU A 78 22.32 10.93 -10.63
CA LEU A 78 22.25 9.76 -9.78
C LEU A 78 21.68 8.59 -10.59
N LEU A 79 22.06 7.38 -10.20
CA LEU A 79 21.43 6.14 -10.61
C LEU A 79 20.35 5.76 -9.60
N GLU A 80 20.68 5.88 -8.31
CA GLU A 80 19.84 5.38 -7.25
C GLU A 80 20.09 6.09 -5.92
N VAL A 81 19.07 6.19 -5.07
CA VAL A 81 19.17 6.59 -3.66
C VAL A 81 18.51 5.56 -2.76
N ARG A 82 19.14 5.23 -1.63
CA ARG A 82 18.61 4.36 -0.57
C ARG A 82 18.83 4.95 0.82
N PRO A 83 18.08 4.54 1.84
CA PRO A 83 18.44 4.80 3.23
C PRO A 83 19.81 4.22 3.58
N ASP A 84 20.54 4.90 4.46
CA ASP A 84 21.81 4.40 5.01
C ASP A 84 21.54 3.29 6.05
N ALA A 85 21.66 2.04 5.59
CA ALA A 85 21.40 0.84 6.40
C ALA A 85 22.45 0.61 7.52
N ASP A 86 23.64 1.21 7.41
CA ASP A 86 24.72 1.04 8.39
C ASP A 86 24.50 1.87 9.67
N ARG A 87 23.43 2.67 9.73
CA ARG A 87 23.11 3.49 10.89
C ARG A 87 22.31 2.68 11.93
N PRO A 88 22.88 2.38 13.12
CA PRO A 88 22.14 1.69 14.17
C PRO A 88 20.94 2.54 14.61
N GLY A 89 19.74 1.97 14.51
CA GLY A 89 18.46 2.64 14.79
C GLY A 89 17.74 3.24 13.58
N GLY A 90 18.26 3.06 12.36
CA GLY A 90 17.58 3.44 11.13
C GLY A 90 16.43 2.48 10.80
N ALA A 91 15.22 3.02 10.66
CA ALA A 91 14.07 2.43 9.97
C ALA A 91 13.20 1.38 10.70
N ALA A 92 13.20 1.29 12.04
CA ALA A 92 12.01 0.78 12.73
C ALA A 92 11.09 1.99 13.03
N GLY A 93 10.50 2.56 11.98
CA GLY A 93 9.40 3.52 12.14
C GLY A 93 8.27 2.86 12.94
N LYS A 94 7.40 3.66 13.56
CA LYS A 94 6.22 3.10 14.24
C LYS A 94 5.50 2.16 13.26
N PRO A 95 5.20 0.92 13.69
CA PRO A 95 4.54 -0.06 12.86
C PRO A 95 3.24 0.53 12.34
N VAL A 96 3.05 0.40 11.05
CA VAL A 96 1.94 0.97 10.32
C VAL A 96 0.92 -0.13 10.16
N GLU A 97 -0.35 0.21 10.33
CA GLU A 97 -1.42 -0.63 9.80
C GLU A 97 -1.14 -0.98 8.33
N ALA A 98 -1.05 -2.28 8.06
CA ALA A 98 -0.97 -2.75 6.69
C ALA A 98 -2.31 -2.49 6.00
N PRO A 99 -2.38 -1.59 5.01
CA PRO A 99 -3.65 -1.19 4.45
C PRO A 99 -4.35 -2.38 3.78
N PRO A 100 -5.69 -2.49 3.87
CA PRO A 100 -6.42 -3.67 3.42
C PRO A 100 -6.49 -3.80 1.90
N PHE A 101 -6.28 -2.71 1.16
CA PHE A 101 -6.40 -2.70 -0.30
C PHE A 101 -5.08 -2.38 -0.98
N LEU A 102 -4.88 -3.01 -2.13
CA LEU A 102 -3.78 -2.80 -3.06
C LEU A 102 -4.35 -2.38 -4.42
N LEU A 103 -4.06 -1.14 -4.82
CA LEU A 103 -4.38 -0.62 -6.14
C LEU A 103 -3.19 -0.83 -7.07
N SER A 104 -3.44 -1.34 -8.28
CA SER A 104 -2.42 -1.50 -9.32
C SER A 104 -2.73 -0.64 -10.55
N THR A 105 -1.70 0.03 -11.09
CA THR A 105 -1.77 0.86 -12.32
C THR A 105 -0.88 0.31 -13.45
N GLY A 106 -0.74 -1.02 -13.49
CA GLY A 106 0.10 -1.75 -14.44
C GLY A 106 1.28 -2.44 -13.77
N LEU A 107 2.29 -2.80 -14.58
CA LEU A 107 3.40 -3.66 -14.16
C LEU A 107 4.12 -3.15 -12.91
N ASP A 108 4.04 -3.93 -11.83
CA ASP A 108 4.69 -3.74 -10.53
C ASP A 108 4.32 -2.44 -9.80
N ARG A 109 3.51 -1.57 -10.42
CA ARG A 109 3.07 -0.29 -9.86
C ARG A 109 1.90 -0.58 -8.95
N ARG A 110 2.11 -0.32 -7.67
CA ARG A 110 1.13 -0.63 -6.63
C ARG A 110 1.16 0.41 -5.52
N LEU A 111 -0.04 0.69 -5.03
CA LEU A 111 -0.29 1.63 -3.96
C LEU A 111 -1.25 0.98 -2.96
N SER A 112 -0.81 0.87 -1.71
CA SER A 112 -1.59 0.31 -0.62
C SER A 112 -2.31 1.42 0.12
N GLY A 113 -3.59 1.22 0.42
CA GLY A 113 -4.39 2.21 1.14
C GLY A 113 -5.69 1.65 1.72
N ARG A 114 -6.39 2.49 2.48
CA ARG A 114 -7.79 2.27 2.85
C ARG A 114 -8.67 2.78 1.72
N LEU A 115 -9.63 1.97 1.29
CA LEU A 115 -10.57 2.40 0.26
C LEU A 115 -11.49 3.48 0.81
N VAL A 116 -11.55 4.63 0.13
CA VAL A 116 -12.51 5.70 0.43
C VAL A 116 -13.72 5.54 -0.47
N SER A 117 -13.51 5.50 -1.80
CA SER A 117 -14.58 5.29 -2.77
C SER A 117 -14.06 4.83 -4.12
N ILE A 118 -14.95 4.22 -4.90
CA ILE A 118 -14.83 4.00 -6.34
C ILE A 118 -16.09 4.56 -6.98
N ASP A 119 -15.94 5.28 -8.09
CA ASP A 119 -17.02 5.71 -8.95
C ASP A 119 -16.66 5.49 -10.44
N GLY A 120 -17.46 6.01 -11.37
CA GLY A 120 -17.23 5.86 -12.81
C GLY A 120 -15.93 6.50 -13.32
N GLU A 121 -15.34 7.43 -12.57
CA GLU A 121 -14.18 8.21 -12.99
C GLU A 121 -12.92 7.89 -12.18
N ALA A 122 -13.06 7.56 -10.90
CA ALA A 122 -11.92 7.50 -9.98
C ALA A 122 -11.99 6.37 -8.96
N VAL A 123 -10.80 5.96 -8.52
CA VAL A 123 -10.58 5.16 -7.31
C VAL A 123 -9.86 6.05 -6.29
N ARG A 124 -10.45 6.21 -5.10
CA ARG A 124 -9.90 7.05 -4.03
C ARG A 124 -9.42 6.21 -2.86
N LEU A 125 -8.15 6.35 -2.50
CA LEU A 125 -7.53 5.68 -1.37
C LEU A 125 -7.04 6.69 -0.33
N ALA A 126 -7.21 6.39 0.95
CA ALA A 126 -6.47 7.05 2.02
C ALA A 126 -5.16 6.29 2.24
N ILE A 127 -4.03 6.98 2.08
CA ILE A 127 -2.69 6.40 2.17
C ILE A 127 -1.91 6.98 3.36
N GLY A 128 -0.99 6.17 3.88
CA GLY A 128 -0.14 6.58 5.00
C GLY A 128 -0.90 6.69 6.34
N PRO A 129 -0.19 7.07 7.41
CA PRO A 129 -0.76 7.15 8.75
C PRO A 129 -1.73 8.33 8.92
N ASP A 130 -1.51 9.42 8.17
CA ASP A 130 -2.35 10.62 8.22
C ASP A 130 -3.63 10.48 7.37
N GLY A 131 -3.85 9.33 6.75
CA GLY A 131 -5.02 9.06 5.90
C GLY A 131 -5.14 10.01 4.71
N ARG A 132 -4.01 10.44 4.11
CA ARG A 132 -4.05 11.41 3.01
C ARG A 132 -4.71 10.77 1.80
N GLU A 133 -5.74 11.43 1.27
CA GLU A 133 -6.47 10.94 0.12
C GLU A 133 -5.64 11.08 -1.18
N VAL A 134 -5.65 10.02 -1.98
CA VAL A 134 -5.13 9.94 -3.34
C VAL A 134 -6.26 9.50 -4.25
N SER A 135 -6.41 10.21 -5.37
CA SER A 135 -7.40 9.89 -6.40
C SER A 135 -6.69 9.38 -7.66
N ALA A 136 -7.00 8.16 -8.06
CA ALA A 136 -6.56 7.56 -9.31
C ALA A 136 -7.65 7.68 -10.37
N ASP A 137 -7.34 8.12 -11.59
CA ASP A 137 -8.25 7.96 -12.74
C ASP A 137 -8.47 6.46 -12.98
N ARG A 138 -9.72 6.03 -12.88
CA ARG A 138 -10.10 4.61 -12.95
C ARG A 138 -9.63 3.94 -14.24
N ARG A 139 -9.55 4.68 -15.35
CA ARG A 139 -9.09 4.13 -16.64
C ARG A 139 -7.61 3.77 -16.63
N GLY A 140 -6.84 4.35 -15.71
CA GLY A 140 -5.44 4.01 -15.48
C GLY A 140 -5.20 2.95 -14.41
N VAL A 141 -6.26 2.45 -13.78
CA VAL A 141 -6.20 1.42 -12.73
C VAL A 141 -6.49 0.07 -13.37
N SER A 142 -5.60 -0.89 -13.19
CA SER A 142 -5.79 -2.26 -13.67
C SER A 142 -6.59 -3.09 -12.67
N SER A 143 -6.35 -2.90 -11.37
CA SER A 143 -7.08 -3.60 -10.32
C SER A 143 -7.07 -2.89 -8.97
N LEU A 144 -8.05 -3.23 -8.14
CA LEU A 144 -8.09 -2.96 -6.71
C LEU A 144 -8.39 -4.28 -6.00
N VAL A 145 -7.37 -4.88 -5.38
CA VAL A 145 -7.50 -6.17 -4.71
C VAL A 145 -7.37 -6.00 -3.21
N GLN A 146 -8.03 -6.87 -2.44
CA GLN A 146 -7.62 -7.03 -1.04
C GLN A 146 -6.22 -7.64 -1.01
N ARG A 147 -5.54 -7.49 0.12
CA ARG A 147 -4.19 -8.06 0.29
C ARG A 147 -4.20 -9.53 -0.14
N PRO A 148 -3.26 -9.97 -1.00
CA PRO A 148 -3.32 -11.31 -1.58
C PRO A 148 -3.47 -12.41 -0.51
N GLY A 149 -4.54 -13.19 -0.64
CA GLY A 149 -4.88 -14.27 0.30
C GLY A 149 -5.57 -13.83 1.58
N GLU A 150 -5.97 -12.56 1.72
CA GLU A 150 -6.78 -12.05 2.83
C GLU A 150 -8.08 -11.41 2.32
N ALA A 151 -9.19 -11.64 3.02
CA ALA A 151 -10.46 -10.94 2.80
C ALA A 151 -11.03 -10.38 4.10
N ARG A 152 -11.45 -9.12 4.09
CA ARG A 152 -12.02 -8.40 5.24
C ARG A 152 -13.38 -8.96 5.60
N VAL A 153 -13.47 -9.58 6.79
CA VAL A 153 -14.73 -10.13 7.33
C VAL A 153 -15.47 -9.08 8.16
N ALA A 154 -14.73 -8.27 8.91
CA ALA A 154 -15.29 -7.19 9.71
C ALA A 154 -14.26 -6.08 9.90
N ALA A 155 -14.74 -4.85 10.00
CA ALA A 155 -13.97 -3.78 10.65
C ALA A 155 -14.90 -2.89 11.46
N GLU A 156 -14.34 -2.21 12.46
CA GLU A 156 -15.03 -1.30 13.37
C GLU A 156 -14.06 -0.18 13.76
N SER A 157 -14.43 1.06 13.40
CA SER A 157 -13.72 2.29 13.78
C SER A 157 -14.36 3.00 14.97
N PHE A 158 -15.49 2.50 15.49
CA PHE A 158 -16.21 3.08 16.63
C PHE A 158 -16.73 4.52 16.45
N GLU A 159 -16.60 5.09 15.25
CA GLU A 159 -17.13 6.41 14.91
C GLU A 159 -18.66 6.43 14.94
N GLY A 160 -19.27 5.32 14.53
CA GLY A 160 -20.72 5.10 14.54
C GLY A 160 -21.28 4.65 15.89
N ASP A 161 -22.58 4.37 15.92
CA ASP A 161 -23.21 3.66 17.03
C ASP A 161 -22.88 2.17 16.94
N LEU A 162 -22.66 1.53 18.10
CA LEU A 162 -22.36 0.10 18.17
C LEU A 162 -23.58 -0.72 17.73
N ASP A 163 -23.42 -1.48 16.66
CA ASP A 163 -24.47 -2.36 16.12
C ASP A 163 -24.89 -3.41 17.17
N ALA A 164 -26.12 -3.29 17.68
CA ALA A 164 -26.66 -4.16 18.72
C ALA A 164 -26.84 -5.63 18.28
N GLU A 165 -26.81 -5.93 16.98
CA GLU A 165 -26.82 -7.31 16.48
C GLU A 165 -25.44 -7.98 16.62
N ARG A 166 -24.36 -7.19 16.54
CA ARG A 166 -22.97 -7.66 16.66
C ARG A 166 -22.40 -7.49 18.06
N TRP A 167 -22.79 -6.44 18.77
CA TRP A 167 -22.26 -6.06 20.06
C TRP A 167 -23.17 -6.48 21.21
N SER A 168 -22.63 -7.26 22.15
CA SER A 168 -23.23 -7.52 23.46
C SER A 168 -22.43 -6.80 24.53
N ILE A 169 -23.00 -5.74 25.09
CA ILE A 169 -22.32 -4.84 26.04
C ILE A 169 -22.87 -5.04 27.46
N ARG A 170 -21.97 -5.19 28.44
CA ARG A 170 -22.26 -5.09 29.88
C ARG A 170 -21.85 -3.71 30.38
N THR A 171 -22.24 -3.38 31.62
CA THR A 171 -21.96 -2.09 32.26
C THR A 171 -20.48 -1.71 32.13
N GLY A 172 -20.20 -0.42 31.92
CA GLY A 172 -18.82 0.09 31.90
C GLY A 172 -18.10 -0.01 30.55
N VAL A 173 -18.81 -0.30 29.45
CA VAL A 173 -18.25 -0.16 28.09
C VAL A 173 -19.11 0.81 27.27
N GLU A 174 -18.46 1.73 26.56
CA GLU A 174 -19.11 2.67 25.64
C GLU A 174 -18.14 3.14 24.54
N ALA A 175 -18.67 3.48 23.36
CA ALA A 175 -17.89 4.20 22.34
C ALA A 175 -17.91 5.70 22.67
N ALA A 176 -16.75 6.25 23.06
CA ALA A 176 -16.61 7.62 23.53
C ALA A 176 -15.45 8.35 22.84
N PRO A 177 -15.48 9.70 22.78
CA PRO A 177 -14.40 10.49 22.18
C PRO A 177 -13.03 10.15 22.78
N SER A 178 -12.03 10.00 21.92
CA SER A 178 -10.67 9.70 22.34
C SER A 178 -9.89 10.99 22.64
N PRO A 179 -9.43 11.24 23.89
CA PRO A 179 -8.56 12.36 24.20
C PRO A 179 -7.34 12.49 23.30
N GLY A 180 -7.24 13.65 22.65
CA GLY A 180 -6.15 13.98 21.73
C GLY A 180 -6.43 13.63 20.28
N ASP A 181 -7.59 13.05 19.97
CA ASP A 181 -8.06 12.71 18.63
C ASP A 181 -9.46 13.28 18.39
N GLU A 182 -9.84 13.49 17.13
CA GLU A 182 -11.20 13.89 16.75
C GLU A 182 -12.17 12.69 16.72
N GLY A 183 -11.63 11.46 16.75
CA GLY A 183 -12.40 10.20 16.67
C GLY A 183 -12.95 9.64 17.99
N ARG A 184 -13.63 8.50 17.87
CA ARG A 184 -14.22 7.75 18.99
C ARG A 184 -13.53 6.40 19.14
N ALA A 185 -13.36 5.96 20.38
CA ALA A 185 -12.81 4.64 20.69
C ALA A 185 -13.74 3.88 21.64
N LEU A 186 -13.66 2.54 21.62
CA LEU A 186 -14.31 1.70 22.61
C LEU A 186 -13.60 1.86 23.95
N THR A 187 -14.26 2.48 24.92
CA THR A 187 -13.73 2.68 26.27
C THR A 187 -14.21 1.56 27.19
N ILE A 188 -13.27 1.02 27.97
CA ILE A 188 -13.50 -0.10 28.90
C ILE A 188 -13.19 0.41 30.31
N SER A 189 -14.21 0.49 31.14
CA SER A 189 -14.11 0.82 32.56
C SER A 189 -13.21 -0.19 33.28
N PRO A 190 -12.42 0.26 34.27
CA PRO A 190 -11.59 -0.65 35.08
C PRO A 190 -12.44 -1.47 36.07
N ASP A 191 -13.69 -1.08 36.30
CA ASP A 191 -14.65 -1.74 37.17
C ASP A 191 -15.55 -2.68 36.36
N GLU A 192 -15.29 -4.00 36.49
CA GLU A 192 -15.99 -5.14 35.87
C GLU A 192 -16.81 -4.78 34.62
N ALA A 193 -16.11 -4.63 33.51
CA ALA A 193 -16.69 -4.27 32.22
C ALA A 193 -16.49 -5.42 31.22
N GLU A 194 -17.44 -5.59 30.31
CA GLU A 194 -17.36 -6.60 29.25
C GLU A 194 -18.10 -6.14 28.01
N ALA A 195 -17.46 -6.28 26.85
CA ALA A 195 -18.12 -6.18 25.57
C ALA A 195 -17.70 -7.36 24.70
N ARG A 196 -18.67 -7.94 24.00
CA ARG A 196 -18.44 -9.03 23.05
C ARG A 196 -18.85 -8.59 21.67
N TYR A 197 -17.92 -8.65 20.72
CA TYR A 197 -18.16 -8.47 19.31
C TYR A 197 -18.31 -9.83 18.64
N ARG A 198 -19.49 -10.13 18.10
CA ARG A 198 -19.75 -11.33 17.32
C ARG A 198 -19.35 -11.09 15.86
N LEU A 199 -18.51 -11.98 15.33
CA LEU A 199 -18.15 -11.92 13.91
C LEU A 199 -19.37 -12.31 13.04
N PRO A 200 -19.57 -11.64 11.89
CA PRO A 200 -20.66 -11.97 10.97
C PRO A 200 -20.51 -13.39 10.41
N GLU A 201 -19.27 -13.82 10.20
CA GLU A 201 -18.91 -15.15 9.71
C GLU A 201 -17.77 -15.73 10.56
N PRO A 202 -17.75 -17.05 10.84
CA PRO A 202 -16.61 -17.70 11.47
C PRO A 202 -15.35 -17.64 10.59
N ILE A 203 -14.19 -17.46 11.20
CA ILE A 203 -12.90 -17.40 10.50
C ILE A 203 -12.04 -18.59 10.91
N GLU A 204 -11.81 -19.55 10.00
CA GLU A 204 -10.99 -20.74 10.28
C GLU A 204 -9.50 -20.41 10.41
N ALA A 205 -9.00 -19.58 9.50
CA ALA A 205 -7.65 -19.04 9.50
C ALA A 205 -7.72 -17.59 9.04
N GLY A 206 -6.87 -16.74 9.60
CA GLY A 206 -6.91 -15.31 9.32
C GLY A 206 -6.09 -14.48 10.28
N ARG A 207 -6.45 -13.21 10.38
CA ARG A 207 -5.79 -12.24 11.24
C ARG A 207 -6.82 -11.31 11.88
N VAL A 208 -6.56 -10.95 13.12
CA VAL A 208 -7.25 -9.86 13.82
C VAL A 208 -6.24 -8.80 14.18
N GLU A 209 -6.62 -7.54 14.01
CA GLU A 209 -5.86 -6.38 14.45
C GLU A 209 -6.74 -5.40 15.20
N LEU A 210 -6.15 -4.68 16.13
CA LEU A 210 -6.78 -3.55 16.81
C LEU A 210 -5.72 -2.64 17.42
N SER A 211 -6.06 -1.36 17.49
CA SER A 211 -5.32 -0.34 18.24
C SER A 211 -5.76 -0.36 19.70
N PHE A 212 -4.85 -0.16 20.65
CA PHE A 212 -5.18 -0.04 22.06
C PHE A 212 -4.27 0.92 22.82
N THR A 213 -4.75 1.45 23.95
CA THR A 213 -3.92 2.30 24.82
C THR A 213 -3.24 1.52 25.93
N TRP A 214 -1.94 1.74 26.11
CA TRP A 214 -1.15 1.36 27.27
C TRP A 214 -0.78 2.61 28.04
N GLY A 215 -1.17 2.75 29.32
CA GLY A 215 -0.79 3.95 30.07
C GLY A 215 0.36 3.75 31.07
N GLY A 216 1.05 2.61 31.05
CA GLY A 216 2.32 2.39 31.76
C GLY A 216 2.28 2.53 33.28
N ARG A 217 1.11 2.39 33.90
CA ARG A 217 0.93 2.37 35.36
C ARG A 217 0.54 0.96 35.80
N GLU A 218 0.96 0.54 36.97
CA GLU A 218 0.52 -0.73 37.56
C GLU A 218 -0.56 -0.45 38.60
N LEU A 219 -1.64 -1.25 38.59
CA LEU A 219 -2.71 -1.19 39.59
C LEU A 219 -2.97 -2.59 40.14
N ALA A 220 -2.40 -2.88 41.30
CA ALA A 220 -2.48 -4.21 41.89
C ALA A 220 -3.93 -4.74 41.92
N GLY A 221 -4.10 -5.95 41.39
CA GLY A 221 -5.39 -6.64 41.39
C GLY A 221 -6.37 -6.18 40.32
N ARG A 222 -5.98 -5.50 39.24
CA ARG A 222 -6.87 -5.23 38.10
C ARG A 222 -6.26 -5.70 36.80
N ARG A 223 -7.07 -6.24 35.90
CA ARG A 223 -6.62 -6.55 34.54
C ARG A 223 -7.68 -6.20 33.53
N TRP A 224 -7.25 -5.91 32.32
CA TRP A 224 -8.11 -5.83 31.17
C TRP A 224 -7.46 -6.60 30.02
N SER A 225 -8.30 -7.21 29.19
CA SER A 225 -7.83 -8.14 28.17
C SER A 225 -8.71 -8.13 26.95
N VAL A 226 -8.12 -8.61 25.86
CA VAL A 226 -8.84 -9.00 24.64
C VAL A 226 -8.78 -10.52 24.54
N ASP A 227 -9.93 -11.14 24.42
CA ASP A 227 -10.10 -12.56 24.24
C ASP A 227 -10.47 -12.83 22.77
N LEU A 228 -9.66 -13.62 22.08
CA LEU A 228 -10.02 -14.26 20.83
C LEU A 228 -10.79 -15.54 21.16
N VAL A 229 -12.05 -15.62 20.74
CA VAL A 229 -12.97 -16.70 21.10
C VAL A 229 -13.21 -17.60 19.89
N PHE A 230 -12.77 -18.85 20.00
CA PHE A 230 -12.84 -19.86 18.95
C PHE A 230 -13.90 -20.93 19.28
N ASP A 231 -14.60 -21.42 18.25
CA ASP A 231 -15.57 -22.50 18.37
C ASP A 231 -14.87 -23.88 18.33
N GLY A 232 -14.29 -24.27 19.46
CA GLY A 232 -13.54 -25.52 19.59
C GLY A 232 -14.42 -26.76 19.76
N PRO A 233 -13.84 -27.97 19.61
CA PRO A 233 -14.58 -29.24 19.64
C PRO A 233 -15.25 -29.56 21.00
N LEU A 234 -14.83 -28.90 22.09
CA LEU A 234 -15.39 -29.07 23.44
C LEU A 234 -16.09 -27.80 23.95
N GLY A 235 -16.41 -26.85 23.05
CA GLY A 235 -16.93 -25.52 23.36
C GLY A 235 -15.89 -24.42 23.13
N GLU A 236 -16.12 -23.24 23.70
CA GLU A 236 -15.26 -22.07 23.47
C GLU A 236 -13.80 -22.32 23.91
N GLU A 237 -12.87 -22.23 22.95
CA GLU A 237 -11.44 -22.08 23.21
C GLU A 237 -11.12 -20.58 23.22
N ILE A 238 -10.30 -20.14 24.17
CA ILE A 238 -9.98 -18.72 24.34
C ILE A 238 -8.47 -18.53 24.34
N THR A 239 -7.99 -17.69 23.44
CA THR A 239 -6.66 -17.08 23.53
C THR A 239 -6.83 -15.65 24.03
N ARG A 240 -6.34 -15.38 25.22
CA ARG A 240 -6.48 -14.09 25.89
C ARG A 240 -5.16 -13.34 25.86
N VAL A 241 -5.19 -12.10 25.42
CA VAL A 241 -4.09 -11.15 25.53
C VAL A 241 -4.42 -10.16 26.65
N VAL A 242 -3.65 -10.20 27.74
CA VAL A 242 -3.78 -9.25 28.86
C VAL A 242 -2.95 -8.02 28.53
N LEU A 243 -3.60 -6.85 28.47
CA LEU A 243 -3.02 -5.60 27.95
C LEU A 243 -2.75 -4.54 29.05
N GLY A 244 -2.72 -4.92 30.32
CA GLY A 244 -2.69 -4.04 31.50
C GLY A 244 -3.81 -4.45 32.45
N TRP A 245 -3.95 -4.13 33.74
CA TRP A 245 -3.50 -3.04 34.58
C TRP A 245 -3.09 -3.59 35.95
N ALA A 246 -2.28 -4.66 35.97
CA ALA A 246 -1.59 -5.22 37.13
C ALA A 246 -0.22 -5.79 36.74
N ASP A 247 -0.10 -6.27 35.50
CA ASP A 247 1.16 -6.79 34.96
C ASP A 247 2.00 -5.65 34.34
N PRO A 248 3.33 -5.65 34.57
CA PRO A 248 4.26 -4.68 33.97
C PRO A 248 4.43 -4.85 32.45
N PHE A 249 4.03 -6.00 31.92
CA PHE A 249 4.17 -6.37 30.52
C PHE A 249 2.89 -7.07 30.05
N PRO A 250 2.53 -6.97 28.76
CA PRO A 250 1.47 -7.78 28.19
C PRO A 250 1.76 -9.28 28.38
N SER A 251 0.70 -10.07 28.57
CA SER A 251 0.80 -11.52 28.72
C SER A 251 -0.27 -12.24 27.93
N VAL A 252 -0.09 -13.54 27.71
CA VAL A 252 -1.05 -14.37 26.97
C VAL A 252 -1.48 -15.56 27.82
N GLU A 253 -2.78 -15.77 27.94
CA GLU A 253 -3.38 -16.94 28.58
C GLU A 253 -4.12 -17.76 27.51
N SER A 254 -4.13 -19.09 27.65
CA SER A 254 -4.92 -19.97 26.78
C SER A 254 -5.81 -20.88 27.62
N ARG A 255 -7.10 -20.94 27.28
CA ARG A 255 -8.10 -21.78 27.95
C ARG A 255 -8.74 -22.71 26.92
N GLY A 256 -8.62 -24.01 27.13
CA GLY A 256 -9.16 -25.04 26.22
C GLY A 256 -8.33 -25.26 24.95
N GLY A 257 -7.65 -24.21 24.46
CA GLY A 257 -6.75 -24.26 23.31
C GLY A 257 -5.30 -24.66 23.65
N PRO A 258 -4.41 -24.69 22.64
CA PRO A 258 -2.98 -24.97 22.83
C PRO A 258 -2.28 -23.88 23.64
N GLU A 259 -1.13 -24.24 24.23
CA GLU A 259 -0.27 -23.29 24.93
C GLU A 259 0.47 -22.37 23.95
N ILE A 260 0.56 -21.09 24.28
CA ILE A 260 1.31 -20.07 23.55
C ILE A 260 2.57 -19.72 24.34
N VAL A 261 3.73 -19.82 23.69
CA VAL A 261 5.00 -19.38 24.28
C VAL A 261 5.08 -17.86 24.18
N VAL A 262 5.17 -17.18 25.31
CA VAL A 262 5.15 -15.72 25.43
C VAL A 262 6.56 -15.17 25.65
N GLN A 263 6.84 -14.02 25.04
CA GLN A 263 8.05 -13.23 25.29
C GLN A 263 7.64 -11.91 25.97
N PRO A 264 8.34 -11.47 27.02
CA PRO A 264 8.07 -10.18 27.64
C PRO A 264 8.31 -9.03 26.66
N LEU A 265 7.34 -8.13 26.53
CA LEU A 265 7.46 -6.90 25.76
C LEU A 265 7.33 -5.69 26.68
N VAL A 266 8.26 -4.74 26.55
CA VAL A 266 8.22 -3.47 27.28
C VAL A 266 7.54 -2.45 26.39
N LEU A 267 6.41 -1.90 26.83
CA LEU A 267 5.67 -0.89 26.08
C LEU A 267 5.84 0.48 26.73
N GLU A 268 6.07 1.50 25.90
CA GLU A 268 5.99 2.90 26.32
C GLU A 268 4.52 3.31 26.54
N PRO A 269 4.21 4.34 27.33
CA PRO A 269 2.85 4.84 27.42
C PRO A 269 2.37 5.42 26.08
N GLY A 270 1.22 4.97 25.57
CA GLY A 270 0.65 5.47 24.32
C GLY A 270 -0.34 4.52 23.66
N TRP A 271 -0.55 4.74 22.36
CA TRP A 271 -1.26 3.81 21.48
C TRP A 271 -0.31 2.75 20.95
N HIS A 272 -0.78 1.52 20.94
CA HIS A 272 -0.09 0.34 20.43
C HIS A 272 -1.03 -0.45 19.55
N ARG A 273 -0.48 -1.30 18.69
CA ARG A 273 -1.27 -2.17 17.83
C ARG A 273 -1.06 -3.62 18.19
N LEU A 274 -2.15 -4.30 18.54
CA LEU A 274 -2.18 -5.75 18.72
C LEU A 274 -2.52 -6.40 17.37
N SER A 275 -1.71 -7.36 16.93
CA SER A 275 -2.03 -8.22 15.80
C SER A 275 -1.97 -9.69 16.20
N ALA A 276 -2.93 -10.46 15.70
CA ALA A 276 -3.05 -11.89 15.96
C ALA A 276 -3.29 -12.61 14.64
N ARG A 277 -2.30 -13.35 14.15
CA ARG A 277 -2.44 -14.28 13.02
C ARG A 277 -2.72 -15.68 13.56
N PHE A 278 -3.72 -16.35 13.03
CA PHE A 278 -4.12 -17.67 13.48
C PHE A 278 -4.54 -18.55 12.30
N GLY A 279 -4.37 -19.85 12.48
CA GLY A 279 -4.83 -20.91 11.57
C GLY A 279 -4.60 -22.25 12.25
N PRO A 280 -4.95 -23.38 11.62
CA PRO A 280 -4.91 -24.70 12.25
C PRO A 280 -3.53 -25.07 12.79
N ASP A 281 -2.46 -24.63 12.12
CA ASP A 281 -1.09 -25.02 12.46
C ASP A 281 -0.39 -24.04 13.41
N ARG A 282 -0.83 -22.78 13.46
CA ARG A 282 -0.05 -21.72 14.14
C ARG A 282 -0.92 -20.57 14.63
N THR A 283 -0.53 -20.06 15.80
CA THR A 283 -0.92 -18.75 16.31
C THR A 283 0.33 -17.88 16.49
N LEU A 284 0.27 -16.65 16.02
CA LEU A 284 1.30 -15.62 16.20
C LEU A 284 0.62 -14.36 16.73
N LEU A 285 1.11 -13.86 17.87
CA LEU A 285 0.67 -12.63 18.50
C LEU A 285 1.82 -11.64 18.49
N ALA A 286 1.56 -10.42 18.08
CA ALA A 286 2.54 -9.33 18.09
C ALA A 286 1.90 -8.04 18.63
N ILE A 287 2.71 -7.22 19.29
CA ILE A 287 2.36 -5.84 19.62
C ILE A 287 3.39 -4.96 18.94
N ASP A 288 2.93 -4.00 18.15
CA ASP A 288 3.82 -3.10 17.40
C ASP A 288 4.82 -3.84 16.49
N GLY A 289 4.40 -4.98 15.93
CA GLY A 289 5.25 -5.85 15.11
C GLY A 289 6.23 -6.71 15.91
N ASP A 290 6.49 -6.38 17.18
CA ASP A 290 7.30 -7.19 18.08
C ASP A 290 6.53 -8.43 18.53
N GLN A 291 7.19 -9.58 18.46
CA GLN A 291 6.54 -10.86 18.76
C GLN A 291 6.24 -10.98 20.26
N LEU A 292 4.95 -10.93 20.61
CA LEU A 292 4.47 -11.19 21.96
C LEU A 292 4.40 -12.68 22.25
N GLY A 293 3.91 -13.48 21.30
CA GLY A 293 3.75 -14.91 21.54
C GLY A 293 3.58 -15.74 20.28
N ARG A 294 3.92 -17.03 20.38
CA ARG A 294 3.73 -18.01 19.30
C ARG A 294 3.41 -19.39 19.83
N GLY A 295 2.57 -20.13 19.13
CA GLY A 295 2.23 -21.50 19.49
C GLY A 295 1.43 -22.19 18.39
N ALA A 296 0.86 -23.35 18.72
CA ALA A 296 -0.03 -24.06 17.81
C ALA A 296 -1.34 -23.27 17.58
N GLY A 297 -2.04 -23.64 16.52
CA GLY A 297 -3.32 -23.06 16.13
C GLY A 297 -4.48 -23.44 17.05
N PRO A 298 -5.51 -22.58 17.17
CA PRO A 298 -6.80 -22.98 17.75
C PRO A 298 -7.42 -24.11 16.92
N ARG A 299 -8.27 -24.94 17.54
CA ARG A 299 -8.86 -26.11 16.85
C ARG A 299 -10.17 -25.82 16.12
N GLY A 300 -10.62 -24.58 16.13
CA GLY A 300 -11.89 -24.16 15.56
C GLY A 300 -11.85 -22.71 15.08
N ALA A 301 -12.91 -22.29 14.41
CA ALA A 301 -12.99 -20.97 13.81
C ALA A 301 -13.14 -19.87 14.87
N LEU A 302 -12.53 -18.72 14.64
CA LEU A 302 -12.78 -17.51 15.43
C LEU A 302 -14.22 -17.07 15.19
N ILE A 303 -14.99 -16.90 16.27
CA ILE A 303 -16.42 -16.52 16.19
C ILE A 303 -16.72 -15.19 16.88
N ALA A 304 -15.83 -14.72 17.77
CA ALA A 304 -16.02 -13.48 18.49
C ALA A 304 -14.71 -12.93 19.05
N LEU A 305 -14.74 -11.63 19.34
CA LEU A 305 -13.78 -10.96 20.20
C LEU A 305 -14.49 -10.53 21.48
N ARG A 306 -13.83 -10.70 22.63
CA ARG A 306 -14.35 -10.22 23.91
C ARG A 306 -13.34 -9.31 24.60
N PHE A 307 -13.79 -8.09 24.87
CA PHE A 307 -13.08 -7.07 25.62
C PHE A 307 -13.57 -7.10 27.05
N ARG A 308 -12.67 -7.11 28.03
CA ARG A 308 -13.09 -7.23 29.43
C ARG A 308 -12.13 -6.58 30.41
N SER A 309 -12.65 -6.14 31.54
CA SER A 309 -11.88 -5.78 32.72
C SER A 309 -12.30 -6.63 33.92
N GLU A 310 -11.33 -7.05 34.72
CA GLU A 310 -11.52 -7.89 35.90
C GLU A 310 -10.81 -7.28 37.10
N PRO A 311 -11.55 -6.70 38.06
CA PRO A 311 -11.00 -6.35 39.36
C PRO A 311 -10.97 -7.56 40.29
N ALA A 312 -9.87 -7.70 41.02
CA ALA A 312 -9.80 -8.54 42.21
C ALA A 312 -10.75 -7.98 43.26
N ARG A 313 -11.23 -8.85 44.16
CA ARG A 313 -12.16 -8.47 45.23
C ARG A 313 -11.65 -7.33 46.11
N ASP A 314 -10.33 -7.20 46.21
CA ASP A 314 -9.64 -6.28 47.12
C ASP A 314 -8.98 -5.11 46.35
N ALA A 315 -9.34 -4.91 45.08
CA ALA A 315 -8.74 -3.91 44.22
C ALA A 315 -9.09 -2.47 44.65
N GLU A 316 -8.09 -1.59 44.67
CA GLU A 316 -8.29 -0.16 44.97
C GLU A 316 -9.13 0.53 43.87
N PRO A 317 -9.82 1.66 44.18
CA PRO A 317 -10.57 2.44 43.19
C PRO A 317 -9.66 2.98 42.08
N ALA A 318 -10.04 2.76 40.81
CA ALA A 318 -9.23 3.10 39.64
C ALA A 318 -9.70 4.39 38.95
N ASN A 319 -9.66 5.52 39.68
CA ASN A 319 -10.13 6.82 39.16
C ASN A 319 -9.34 7.25 37.90
N GLY A 320 -10.06 7.45 36.80
CA GLY A 320 -9.50 7.95 35.53
C GLY A 320 -8.71 6.93 34.72
N LEU A 321 -8.68 5.66 35.14
CA LEU A 321 -8.12 4.57 34.34
C LEU A 321 -9.19 4.07 33.36
N GLN A 322 -8.83 3.87 32.10
CA GLN A 322 -9.70 3.22 31.12
C GLN A 322 -8.82 2.40 30.17
N GLY A 323 -9.29 1.21 29.81
CA GLY A 323 -8.81 0.54 28.60
C GLY A 323 -9.47 1.19 27.39
N ARG A 324 -8.77 1.25 26.27
CA ARG A 324 -9.32 1.79 25.02
C ARG A 324 -8.92 0.93 23.85
N VAL A 325 -9.85 0.75 22.93
CA VAL A 325 -9.67 -0.03 21.72
C VAL A 325 -10.20 0.76 20.53
N ASP A 326 -9.47 0.71 19.43
CA ASP A 326 -9.84 1.34 18.17
C ASP A 326 -9.40 0.47 16.98
N ASP A 327 -9.76 0.85 15.75
CA ASP A 327 -9.35 0.24 14.48
C ASP A 327 -9.42 -1.30 14.47
N LEU A 328 -10.54 -1.85 14.94
CA LEU A 328 -10.71 -3.30 14.94
C LEU A 328 -10.86 -3.79 13.50
N LEU A 329 -9.99 -4.71 13.08
CA LEU A 329 -10.04 -5.37 11.77
C LEU A 329 -9.96 -6.88 11.94
N ALA A 330 -10.88 -7.62 11.32
CA ALA A 330 -10.82 -9.07 11.22
C ALA A 330 -10.82 -9.50 9.75
N VAL A 331 -9.80 -10.25 9.36
CA VAL A 331 -9.61 -10.79 8.01
C VAL A 331 -9.58 -12.31 8.05
N ARG A 332 -10.16 -12.94 7.02
CA ARG A 332 -9.98 -14.36 6.75
C ARG A 332 -8.86 -14.58 5.76
N SER A 333 -8.12 -15.67 5.91
CA SER A 333 -7.21 -16.14 4.89
C SER A 333 -7.96 -17.00 3.87
N PHE A 334 -7.58 -16.90 2.61
CA PHE A 334 -8.05 -17.79 1.54
C PHE A 334 -6.91 -18.06 0.56
N GLU A 335 -7.02 -19.13 -0.21
CA GLU A 335 -6.08 -19.40 -1.30
C GLU A 335 -6.57 -18.68 -2.56
N PRO A 336 -5.82 -17.68 -3.09
CA PRO A 336 -6.24 -16.99 -4.29
C PRO A 336 -6.33 -17.95 -5.46
N THR A 337 -7.48 -18.01 -6.12
CA THR A 337 -7.61 -18.77 -7.34
C THR A 337 -6.96 -18.03 -8.50
N SER A 338 -6.10 -18.72 -9.24
CA SER A 338 -5.61 -18.26 -10.54
C SER A 338 -6.70 -18.51 -11.60
N GLY A 339 -7.70 -17.63 -11.65
CA GLY A 339 -8.71 -17.63 -12.72
C GLY A 339 -8.09 -17.17 -14.05
N PHE A 340 -8.43 -17.87 -15.15
CA PHE A 340 -7.85 -17.64 -16.47
C PHE A 340 -8.75 -16.87 -17.44
N GLU A 341 -10.04 -16.70 -17.14
CA GLU A 341 -10.93 -15.92 -17.98
C GLU A 341 -10.78 -14.44 -17.67
N VAL A 342 -10.37 -13.68 -18.69
CA VAL A 342 -10.35 -12.23 -18.71
C VAL A 342 -11.20 -11.80 -19.89
N GLU A 343 -12.18 -10.93 -19.65
CA GLU A 343 -12.94 -10.24 -20.69
C GLU A 343 -12.46 -8.78 -20.70
N PRO A 344 -11.53 -8.39 -21.61
CA PRO A 344 -10.88 -7.08 -21.54
C PRO A 344 -11.85 -5.89 -21.64
N GLY A 345 -13.05 -6.09 -22.22
CA GLY A 345 -14.06 -5.05 -22.40
C GLY A 345 -14.97 -4.81 -21.19
N GLN A 346 -14.85 -5.58 -20.10
CA GLN A 346 -15.71 -5.47 -18.92
C GLN A 346 -14.88 -5.38 -17.64
N ASP A 347 -15.48 -4.84 -16.58
CA ASP A 347 -14.91 -5.01 -15.25
C ASP A 347 -15.22 -6.42 -14.75
N GLU A 348 -14.34 -6.93 -13.91
CA GLU A 348 -14.45 -8.22 -13.24
C GLU A 348 -14.45 -8.00 -11.72
N LEU A 349 -15.44 -8.57 -11.06
CA LEU A 349 -15.46 -8.78 -9.62
C LEU A 349 -15.08 -10.25 -9.36
N ARG A 350 -13.97 -10.46 -8.65
CA ARG A 350 -13.52 -11.79 -8.25
C ARG A 350 -13.95 -12.06 -6.81
N LEU A 351 -14.60 -13.19 -6.59
CA LEU A 351 -15.04 -13.61 -5.26
C LEU A 351 -13.96 -14.41 -4.53
N VAL A 352 -14.05 -14.48 -3.20
CA VAL A 352 -13.19 -15.31 -2.35
C VAL A 352 -13.37 -16.81 -2.65
N SER A 353 -14.54 -17.21 -3.18
CA SER A 353 -14.75 -18.58 -3.70
C SER A 353 -13.93 -18.90 -4.94
N GLY A 354 -13.40 -17.88 -5.61
CA GLY A 354 -12.75 -17.95 -6.90
C GLY A 354 -13.66 -17.77 -8.11
N ASP A 355 -14.97 -17.63 -7.89
CA ASP A 355 -15.91 -17.29 -8.95
C ASP A 355 -15.66 -15.87 -9.48
N GLN A 356 -15.97 -15.68 -10.76
CA GLN A 356 -15.83 -14.40 -11.46
C GLN A 356 -17.21 -13.88 -11.87
N VAL A 357 -17.44 -12.58 -11.67
CA VAL A 357 -18.65 -11.89 -12.11
C VAL A 357 -18.25 -10.70 -12.98
N TRP A 358 -18.69 -10.69 -14.23
CA TRP A 358 -18.39 -9.61 -15.18
C TRP A 358 -19.54 -8.60 -15.28
N GLY A 359 -19.20 -7.32 -15.30
CA GLY A 359 -20.17 -6.22 -15.35
C GLY A 359 -19.48 -4.86 -15.34
N GLU A 360 -20.23 -3.81 -15.02
CA GLU A 360 -19.68 -2.49 -14.74
C GLU A 360 -19.66 -2.25 -13.24
N VAL A 361 -18.49 -1.95 -12.67
CA VAL A 361 -18.43 -1.50 -11.27
C VAL A 361 -19.04 -0.10 -11.21
N VAL A 362 -20.20 0.04 -10.58
CA VAL A 362 -20.91 1.32 -10.48
C VAL A 362 -20.27 2.17 -9.38
N SER A 363 -20.04 1.54 -8.23
CA SER A 363 -19.42 2.18 -7.07
C SER A 363 -18.86 1.14 -6.11
N ALA A 364 -17.91 1.54 -5.28
CA ALA A 364 -17.54 0.80 -4.08
C ALA A 364 -17.12 1.77 -2.98
N ASP A 365 -17.23 1.35 -1.73
CA ASP A 365 -16.75 2.05 -0.55
C ASP A 365 -16.02 1.05 0.35
N GLU A 366 -15.69 1.42 1.59
CA GLU A 366 -14.98 0.52 2.52
C GLU A 366 -15.78 -0.72 2.94
N ASP A 367 -17.09 -0.77 2.68
CA ASP A 367 -17.98 -1.83 3.14
C ASP A 367 -18.47 -2.72 1.99
N ARG A 368 -18.79 -2.14 0.84
CA ARG A 368 -19.48 -2.84 -0.25
C ARG A 368 -18.99 -2.45 -1.63
N VAL A 369 -19.29 -3.34 -2.57
CA VAL A 369 -19.11 -3.15 -4.01
C VAL A 369 -20.47 -3.28 -4.70
N ARG A 370 -20.79 -2.34 -5.58
CA ARG A 370 -21.97 -2.39 -6.45
C ARG A 370 -21.55 -2.64 -7.89
N LEU A 371 -22.10 -3.69 -8.48
CA LEU A 371 -21.83 -4.12 -9.84
C LEU A 371 -23.12 -4.16 -10.66
N LEU A 372 -23.11 -3.60 -11.87
CA LEU A 372 -24.21 -3.68 -12.83
C LEU A 372 -23.97 -4.84 -13.80
N VAL A 373 -24.82 -5.86 -13.73
CA VAL A 373 -24.76 -7.06 -14.58
C VAL A 373 -26.07 -7.22 -15.34
N LEU A 374 -26.04 -7.11 -16.67
CA LEU A 374 -27.24 -7.24 -17.53
C LEU A 374 -28.41 -6.38 -17.04
N ASP A 375 -28.16 -5.09 -16.79
CA ASP A 375 -29.12 -4.10 -16.28
C ASP A 375 -29.67 -4.38 -14.86
N ARG A 376 -28.99 -5.23 -14.07
CA ARG A 376 -29.31 -5.50 -12.68
C ARG A 376 -28.16 -5.10 -11.77
N GLU A 377 -28.45 -4.27 -10.78
CA GLU A 377 -27.48 -3.93 -9.73
C GLU A 377 -27.40 -5.09 -8.72
N LEU A 378 -26.18 -5.52 -8.44
CA LEU A 378 -25.82 -6.49 -7.43
C LEU A 378 -24.92 -5.79 -6.40
N ASP A 379 -25.19 -6.01 -5.11
CA ASP A 379 -24.34 -5.52 -4.02
C ASP A 379 -23.58 -6.71 -3.40
N PHE A 380 -22.28 -6.55 -3.21
CA PHE A 380 -21.39 -7.53 -2.60
C PHE A 380 -20.68 -6.94 -1.38
N SER A 381 -20.52 -7.75 -0.34
CA SER A 381 -19.68 -7.39 0.82
C SER A 381 -18.21 -7.60 0.49
N TRP A 382 -17.29 -6.78 1.01
CA TRP A 382 -15.86 -7.06 0.92
C TRP A 382 -15.44 -8.38 1.58
N SER A 383 -16.28 -8.97 2.43
CA SER A 383 -16.05 -10.35 2.88
C SER A 383 -16.05 -11.33 1.72
N GLU A 384 -16.93 -11.14 0.74
CA GLU A 384 -17.14 -12.04 -0.40
C GLU A 384 -16.21 -11.75 -1.57
N VAL A 385 -15.67 -10.52 -1.67
CA VAL A 385 -14.89 -10.04 -2.82
C VAL A 385 -13.39 -10.21 -2.58
N ALA A 386 -12.69 -10.96 -3.41
CA ALA A 386 -11.22 -11.02 -3.38
C ALA A 386 -10.60 -9.75 -4.02
N GLY A 387 -11.21 -9.22 -5.08
CA GLY A 387 -10.74 -8.03 -5.74
C GLY A 387 -11.57 -7.60 -6.94
N LEU A 388 -11.27 -6.41 -7.44
CA LEU A 388 -11.83 -5.80 -8.62
C LEU A 388 -10.74 -5.67 -9.68
N TYR A 389 -11.07 -6.00 -10.91
CA TYR A 389 -10.21 -5.80 -12.08
C TYR A 389 -11.00 -4.97 -13.07
N PHE A 390 -10.42 -3.88 -13.55
CA PHE A 390 -11.13 -2.94 -14.40
C PHE A 390 -10.89 -3.26 -15.88
N ARG A 391 -11.87 -2.90 -16.71
CA ARG A 391 -11.77 -3.03 -18.16
C ARG A 391 -10.51 -2.35 -18.71
N ARG A 392 -9.90 -2.98 -19.73
CA ARG A 392 -8.59 -2.61 -20.28
C ARG A 392 -8.76 -1.82 -21.57
N GLU A 393 -9.25 -0.59 -21.45
CA GLU A 393 -9.32 0.35 -22.58
C GLU A 393 -8.07 1.23 -22.61
N PRO A 394 -7.39 1.37 -23.78
CA PRO A 394 -6.25 2.27 -23.88
C PRO A 394 -6.72 3.71 -23.60
N PHE A 395 -6.06 4.38 -22.67
CA PHE A 395 -6.41 5.72 -22.26
C PHE A 395 -5.15 6.52 -21.95
N PRO A 396 -4.77 7.52 -22.77
CA PRO A 396 -3.55 8.28 -22.54
C PRO A 396 -3.60 9.11 -21.25
N SER A 397 -2.51 9.12 -20.48
CA SER A 397 -2.37 9.96 -19.30
C SER A 397 -2.18 11.43 -19.64
N GLY A 398 -2.42 12.31 -18.66
CA GLY A 398 -1.81 13.64 -18.69
C GLY A 398 -0.27 13.54 -18.72
N PRO A 399 0.43 14.54 -19.30
CA PRO A 399 1.89 14.55 -19.33
C PRO A 399 2.45 14.78 -17.92
N VAL A 400 3.51 14.04 -17.58
CA VAL A 400 4.37 14.32 -16.42
C VAL A 400 5.74 14.80 -16.92
N ASP A 401 6.34 15.79 -16.28
CA ASP A 401 7.59 16.41 -16.74
C ASP A 401 8.55 16.62 -15.58
N GLY A 402 9.81 16.22 -15.76
CA GLY A 402 10.88 16.39 -14.79
C GLY A 402 11.82 15.19 -14.72
N PRO A 403 12.59 15.05 -13.63
CA PRO A 403 13.34 13.85 -13.33
C PRO A 403 12.37 12.69 -13.09
N ILE A 404 12.33 11.72 -14.01
CA ILE A 404 11.54 10.50 -13.87
C ILE A 404 12.27 9.56 -12.92
N ALA A 405 11.55 9.07 -11.92
CA ALA A 405 12.07 8.14 -10.95
C ALA A 405 11.02 7.10 -10.57
N ARG A 406 11.52 5.99 -10.04
CA ARG A 406 10.74 4.92 -9.45
C ARG A 406 11.03 4.85 -7.97
N ALA A 407 10.02 5.06 -7.15
CA ALA A 407 10.13 5.00 -5.70
C ALA A 407 9.51 3.73 -5.15
N GLU A 408 10.17 3.14 -4.15
CA GLU A 408 9.67 2.01 -3.36
C GLU A 408 9.68 2.36 -1.87
N TRP A 409 8.64 1.99 -1.12
CA TRP A 409 8.53 2.23 0.33
C TRP A 409 7.74 1.15 1.06
N GLU A 410 7.90 1.09 2.38
CA GLU A 410 7.26 0.12 3.26
C GLU A 410 5.80 0.44 3.55
N VAL A 411 4.98 -0.61 3.63
CA VAL A 411 3.52 -0.54 3.82
C VAL A 411 3.07 -1.15 5.15
N GLY A 412 3.99 -1.35 6.11
CA GLY A 412 3.66 -1.78 7.48
C GLY A 412 3.71 -3.28 7.76
N ASP A 413 3.51 -4.14 6.76
CA ASP A 413 3.71 -5.60 6.92
C ASP A 413 5.05 -6.05 6.32
N PRO A 414 5.95 -6.67 7.12
CA PRO A 414 7.22 -7.19 6.63
C PRO A 414 7.07 -8.28 5.56
N ASP A 415 5.96 -9.02 5.56
CA ASP A 415 5.70 -10.08 4.57
C ASP A 415 5.11 -9.52 3.26
N SER A 416 4.71 -8.24 3.24
CA SER A 416 4.15 -7.60 2.06
C SER A 416 5.24 -7.04 1.15
N ARG A 417 4.94 -7.07 -0.15
CA ARG A 417 5.76 -6.35 -1.12
C ARG A 417 5.65 -4.84 -0.84
N PRO A 418 6.75 -4.08 -0.96
CA PRO A 418 6.71 -2.63 -0.74
C PRO A 418 5.82 -1.96 -1.78
N ASP A 419 5.21 -0.83 -1.47
CA ASP A 419 4.58 -0.02 -2.52
C ASP A 419 5.62 0.47 -3.51
N ARG A 420 5.16 0.72 -4.74
CA ARG A 420 6.04 1.13 -5.84
C ARG A 420 5.27 1.97 -6.85
N VAL A 421 5.77 3.17 -7.14
CA VAL A 421 5.24 4.01 -8.23
C VAL A 421 6.37 4.56 -9.09
N GLU A 422 6.01 5.01 -10.30
CA GLU A 422 6.93 5.64 -11.24
C GLU A 422 6.32 6.97 -11.70
N GLY A 423 7.08 8.05 -11.62
CA GLY A 423 6.61 9.39 -11.96
C GLY A 423 7.72 10.43 -11.95
N ALA A 424 7.37 11.68 -12.25
CA ALA A 424 8.30 12.80 -12.19
C ALA A 424 8.45 13.30 -10.74
N ILE A 425 9.68 13.53 -10.27
CA ILE A 425 9.90 14.13 -8.96
C ILE A 425 9.55 15.62 -9.03
N VAL A 426 8.50 16.02 -8.31
CA VAL A 426 7.95 17.39 -8.33
C VAL A 426 8.17 18.15 -7.01
N GLY A 427 8.59 17.45 -5.96
CA GLY A 427 8.88 18.09 -4.69
C GLY A 427 9.59 17.16 -3.72
N LEU A 428 10.24 17.77 -2.74
CA LEU A 428 10.96 17.09 -1.67
C LEU A 428 10.98 18.00 -0.45
N ASP A 429 10.72 17.44 0.71
CA ASP A 429 10.97 18.09 2.00
C ASP A 429 11.60 17.10 2.99
N ASP A 430 11.61 17.46 4.28
CA ASP A 430 12.19 16.62 5.32
C ASP A 430 11.39 15.33 5.56
N GLY A 431 10.09 15.31 5.28
CA GLY A 431 9.20 14.19 5.55
C GLY A 431 8.87 13.33 4.33
N GLU A 432 8.78 13.91 3.13
CA GLU A 432 8.29 13.21 1.95
C GLU A 432 9.01 13.58 0.63
N ILE A 433 9.02 12.62 -0.30
CA ILE A 433 9.32 12.82 -1.73
C ILE A 433 7.99 12.86 -2.46
N ARG A 434 7.71 13.92 -3.23
CA ARG A 434 6.45 14.04 -4.00
C ARG A 434 6.68 13.69 -5.47
N LEU A 435 5.92 12.74 -5.97
CA LEU A 435 5.97 12.26 -7.35
C LEU A 435 4.68 12.60 -8.11
N ALA A 436 4.78 13.24 -9.26
CA ALA A 436 3.67 13.30 -10.23
C ALA A 436 3.64 11.99 -11.01
N VAL A 437 2.63 11.16 -10.73
CA VAL A 437 2.47 9.81 -11.24
C VAL A 437 1.32 9.80 -12.26
N PRO A 438 1.51 9.24 -13.47
CA PRO A 438 0.44 9.08 -14.44
C PRO A 438 -0.81 8.44 -13.81
N TYR A 439 -1.99 9.03 -14.09
CA TYR A 439 -3.31 8.66 -13.55
C TYR A 439 -3.53 8.85 -12.04
N LEU A 440 -2.46 8.91 -11.23
CA LEU A 440 -2.53 8.98 -9.77
C LEU A 440 -2.33 10.40 -9.20
N GLY A 441 -2.03 11.38 -10.06
CA GLY A 441 -1.77 12.76 -9.63
C GLY A 441 -0.46 12.87 -8.86
N THR A 442 -0.41 13.64 -7.76
CA THR A 442 0.80 13.77 -6.93
C THR A 442 0.73 12.86 -5.72
N ILE A 443 1.66 11.89 -5.65
CA ILE A 443 1.79 10.94 -4.55
C ILE A 443 2.90 11.37 -3.60
N PRO A 444 2.63 11.48 -2.29
CA PRO A 444 3.69 11.58 -1.28
C PRO A 444 4.29 10.21 -0.96
N VAL A 445 5.61 10.11 -1.03
CA VAL A 445 6.39 8.96 -0.60
C VAL A 445 7.05 9.31 0.74
N PRO A 446 6.63 8.69 1.85
CA PRO A 446 7.16 9.00 3.19
C PRO A 446 8.64 8.58 3.30
N ARG A 447 9.51 9.52 3.69
CA ARG A 447 10.97 9.32 3.77
C ARG A 447 11.40 8.38 4.91
N ASP A 448 10.61 8.28 5.97
CA ASP A 448 10.84 7.35 7.08
C ASP A 448 10.57 5.88 6.71
N ARG A 449 9.83 5.64 5.62
CA ARG A 449 9.51 4.29 5.09
C ARG A 449 10.13 4.03 3.73
N PHE A 450 10.80 5.03 3.19
CA PHE A 450 11.45 4.98 1.89
C PHE A 450 12.47 3.84 1.86
N ARG A 451 12.45 3.03 0.79
CA ARG A 451 13.42 1.95 0.56
C ARG A 451 14.39 2.26 -0.56
N ARG A 452 13.88 2.82 -1.67
CA ARG A 452 14.66 2.97 -2.90
C ARG A 452 14.06 4.01 -3.83
N LEU A 453 14.90 4.85 -4.44
CA LEU A 453 14.57 5.77 -5.52
C LEU A 453 15.52 5.49 -6.68
N GLU A 454 15.02 4.88 -7.75
CA GLU A 454 15.77 4.64 -8.98
C GLU A 454 15.52 5.79 -9.96
N ILE A 455 16.58 6.44 -10.46
CA ILE A 455 16.48 7.58 -11.36
C ILE A 455 16.56 7.10 -12.81
N LEU A 456 15.49 7.34 -13.57
CA LEU A 456 15.35 6.86 -14.95
C LEU A 456 15.81 7.89 -15.99
N GLY A 457 15.96 9.15 -15.59
CA GLY A 457 16.41 10.26 -16.44
C GLY A 457 15.48 11.46 -16.37
N ARG A 458 15.70 12.46 -17.23
CA ARG A 458 14.84 13.64 -17.32
C ARG A 458 14.02 13.58 -18.60
N ALA A 459 12.70 13.53 -18.47
CA ALA A 459 11.79 13.43 -19.60
C ALA A 459 10.47 14.12 -19.33
N ARG A 460 9.80 14.54 -20.41
CA ARG A 460 8.35 14.67 -20.44
C ARG A 460 7.79 13.32 -20.89
N GLN A 461 6.88 12.72 -20.13
CA GLN A 461 6.33 11.39 -20.37
C GLN A 461 4.79 11.47 -20.50
N VAL A 462 4.25 10.75 -21.46
CA VAL A 462 2.81 10.48 -21.60
C VAL A 462 2.65 8.96 -21.70
N VAL A 463 1.90 8.36 -20.78
CA VAL A 463 1.55 6.93 -20.89
C VAL A 463 0.41 6.82 -21.87
N LEU A 464 0.55 6.02 -22.91
CA LEU A 464 -0.49 5.80 -23.91
C LEU A 464 -1.43 4.66 -23.52
N ASP A 465 -0.87 3.60 -22.94
CA ASP A 465 -1.62 2.47 -22.40
C ASP A 465 -0.92 1.97 -21.12
N PRO A 466 -1.60 2.00 -19.96
CA PRO A 466 -1.07 1.47 -18.71
C PRO A 466 -1.29 -0.03 -18.55
N HIS A 467 -2.14 -0.64 -19.38
CA HIS A 467 -2.59 -2.01 -19.20
C HIS A 467 -1.66 -3.01 -19.86
N ALA A 468 -1.59 -4.20 -19.28
CA ALA A 468 -0.91 -5.32 -19.90
C ALA A 468 -1.75 -5.89 -21.05
N ARG A 469 -1.07 -6.17 -22.16
CA ARG A 469 -1.60 -6.76 -23.40
C ARG A 469 -0.82 -8.00 -23.76
N HIS A 470 -1.49 -8.97 -24.36
CA HIS A 470 -0.88 -10.18 -24.89
C HIS A 470 -1.07 -10.20 -26.39
N LEU A 471 0.01 -10.00 -27.16
CA LEU A 471 -0.04 -10.19 -28.61
C LEU A 471 0.45 -11.60 -28.95
N GLY A 472 -0.29 -12.31 -29.78
CA GLY A 472 0.06 -13.68 -30.14
C GLY A 472 -1.13 -14.50 -30.63
N ASP A 473 -0.98 -15.82 -30.59
CA ASP A 473 -2.01 -16.77 -31.00
C ASP A 473 -2.16 -17.99 -30.07
N GLN A 474 -1.43 -18.04 -28.95
CA GLN A 474 -1.48 -19.17 -28.00
C GLN A 474 -1.84 -18.69 -26.59
N LEU A 475 -2.45 -19.57 -25.80
CA LEU A 475 -2.67 -19.34 -24.38
C LEU A 475 -1.32 -19.40 -23.63
N MET A 476 -0.96 -18.34 -22.91
CA MET A 476 0.28 -18.20 -22.15
C MET A 476 -0.03 -17.84 -20.69
N PRO A 477 -0.10 -18.83 -19.77
CA PRO A 477 -0.44 -18.61 -18.35
C PRO A 477 0.46 -17.61 -17.60
N GLU A 478 1.68 -17.38 -18.08
CA GLU A 478 2.63 -16.41 -17.54
C GLU A 478 2.39 -14.96 -18.00
N LEU A 479 1.55 -14.73 -19.01
CA LEU A 479 1.16 -13.41 -19.48
C LEU A 479 -0.17 -12.96 -18.85
N ASP A 480 -0.39 -11.65 -18.84
CA ASP A 480 -1.64 -11.04 -18.41
C ASP A 480 -2.14 -10.08 -19.50
N PRO A 481 -3.27 -10.36 -20.19
CA PRO A 481 -4.10 -11.55 -20.00
C PRO A 481 -3.40 -12.83 -20.53
N PRO A 482 -3.76 -14.02 -20.07
CA PRO A 482 -3.21 -15.27 -20.62
C PRO A 482 -3.66 -15.59 -22.04
N LEU A 483 -4.82 -15.07 -22.45
CA LEU A 483 -5.38 -15.23 -23.79
C LEU A 483 -4.95 -14.03 -24.64
N PRO A 484 -4.49 -14.23 -25.89
CA PRO A 484 -4.00 -13.13 -26.70
C PRO A 484 -5.13 -12.20 -27.15
N ASP A 485 -4.82 -10.91 -27.17
CA ASP A 485 -5.61 -9.82 -27.75
C ASP A 485 -5.61 -9.87 -29.29
N GLY A 486 -4.74 -10.68 -29.89
CA GLY A 486 -4.59 -10.91 -31.33
C GLY A 486 -3.21 -10.56 -31.87
N ASP A 487 -3.11 -10.40 -33.18
CA ASP A 487 -1.84 -10.12 -33.89
C ASP A 487 -1.60 -8.65 -34.23
N ARG A 488 -2.57 -7.80 -33.91
CA ARG A 488 -2.53 -6.36 -34.13
C ARG A 488 -3.11 -5.64 -32.93
N TYR A 489 -2.44 -4.58 -32.52
CA TYR A 489 -2.91 -3.71 -31.45
C TYR A 489 -2.70 -2.25 -31.82
N GLU A 490 -3.73 -1.43 -31.62
CA GLU A 490 -3.73 -0.01 -31.99
C GLU A 490 -4.10 0.85 -30.80
N ILE A 491 -3.34 1.92 -30.61
CA ILE A 491 -3.52 2.88 -29.53
C ILE A 491 -3.77 4.25 -30.15
N PRO A 492 -5.04 4.70 -30.21
CA PRO A 492 -5.33 6.09 -30.58
C PRO A 492 -4.96 7.02 -29.43
N PHE A 493 -4.35 8.16 -29.75
CA PHE A 493 -4.02 9.18 -28.76
C PHE A 493 -4.01 10.59 -29.37
N THR A 494 -4.02 11.61 -28.51
CA THR A 494 -3.96 13.02 -28.92
C THR A 494 -2.81 13.72 -28.23
N LEU A 495 -2.10 14.58 -28.95
CA LEU A 495 -1.07 15.46 -28.41
C LEU A 495 -1.43 16.92 -28.62
N ASP A 496 -1.53 17.68 -27.52
CA ASP A 496 -1.83 19.12 -27.59
C ASP A 496 -0.68 19.93 -28.21
N THR A 497 0.55 19.55 -27.91
CA THR A 497 1.78 20.24 -28.34
C THR A 497 2.90 19.22 -28.51
N LEU A 498 3.73 19.38 -29.53
CA LEU A 498 4.95 18.59 -29.68
C LEU A 498 6.13 19.28 -28.98
N PRO A 499 6.77 18.63 -27.96
CA PRO A 499 8.00 19.14 -27.39
C PRO A 499 9.12 19.26 -28.44
N ASP A 500 9.92 20.32 -28.36
CA ASP A 500 11.11 20.53 -29.20
C ASP A 500 12.30 19.68 -28.71
N ARG A 501 12.08 18.36 -28.66
CA ARG A 501 13.00 17.35 -28.13
C ARG A 501 12.80 16.04 -28.89
N PRO A 502 13.83 15.18 -29.01
CA PRO A 502 13.66 13.84 -29.57
C PRO A 502 12.63 13.04 -28.78
N ALA A 503 11.71 12.40 -29.50
CA ALA A 503 10.73 11.49 -28.93
C ALA A 503 11.25 10.05 -28.98
N ALA A 504 10.92 9.27 -27.96
CA ALA A 504 11.10 7.83 -27.94
C ALA A 504 9.81 7.15 -27.48
N LEU A 505 9.52 6.00 -28.09
CA LEU A 505 8.53 5.06 -27.61
C LEU A 505 9.18 4.20 -26.53
N VAL A 506 8.59 4.20 -25.34
CA VAL A 506 9.05 3.43 -24.18
C VAL A 506 8.03 2.33 -23.90
N ILE A 507 8.51 1.09 -23.93
CA ILE A 507 7.68 -0.11 -23.79
C ILE A 507 8.26 -0.95 -22.67
N ASP A 508 7.46 -1.25 -21.66
CA ASP A 508 7.79 -2.32 -20.71
C ASP A 508 7.28 -3.63 -21.36
N ALA A 509 8.15 -4.59 -21.67
CA ALA A 509 7.82 -5.80 -22.45
C ALA A 509 8.39 -7.09 -21.84
N VAL A 510 7.75 -8.23 -22.12
CA VAL A 510 8.19 -9.57 -21.71
C VAL A 510 7.86 -10.60 -22.80
N GLN A 511 8.62 -11.70 -22.84
CA GLN A 511 8.51 -12.77 -23.85
C GLN A 511 8.68 -12.29 -25.29
N VAL A 512 9.33 -11.14 -25.52
CA VAL A 512 9.69 -10.71 -26.87
C VAL A 512 10.94 -11.48 -27.32
N GLU A 513 10.86 -12.26 -28.39
CA GLU A 513 12.05 -12.95 -28.91
C GLU A 513 13.01 -11.96 -29.59
N GLY A 514 14.23 -11.82 -29.06
CA GLY A 514 15.29 -10.99 -29.64
C GLY A 514 16.07 -11.64 -30.79
N ASP A 515 16.89 -10.85 -31.50
CA ASP A 515 17.72 -11.31 -32.63
C ASP A 515 19.14 -11.78 -32.24
N TYR A 516 19.32 -12.14 -30.97
CA TYR A 516 20.58 -12.59 -30.39
C TYR A 516 21.02 -13.99 -30.86
N ASP A 517 22.32 -14.24 -30.81
CA ASP A 517 22.89 -15.53 -31.22
C ASP A 517 22.43 -16.66 -30.29
N GLY A 518 21.77 -17.66 -30.87
CA GLY A 518 21.21 -18.81 -30.14
C GLY A 518 19.75 -18.66 -29.74
N GLY A 519 19.08 -17.57 -30.12
CA GLY A 519 17.62 -17.44 -30.03
C GLY A 519 16.90 -18.53 -30.83
N ARG A 520 15.70 -18.95 -30.38
CA ARG A 520 14.93 -20.04 -30.99
C ARG A 520 14.46 -19.66 -32.40
N PHE A 521 14.16 -18.38 -32.63
CA PHE A 521 13.63 -17.85 -33.89
C PHE A 521 14.58 -16.88 -34.60
N VAL A 522 15.87 -16.87 -34.26
CA VAL A 522 16.83 -15.89 -34.79
C VAL A 522 16.92 -15.90 -36.33
N GLU A 523 16.84 -17.07 -36.98
CA GLU A 523 16.86 -17.15 -38.44
C GLU A 523 15.58 -16.57 -39.08
N ASP A 524 14.41 -16.82 -38.47
CA ASP A 524 13.13 -16.25 -38.93
C ASP A 524 13.15 -14.72 -38.80
N LEU A 525 13.60 -14.20 -37.65
CA LEU A 525 13.73 -12.77 -37.37
C LEU A 525 14.68 -12.07 -38.35
N ARG A 526 15.86 -12.65 -38.61
CA ARG A 526 16.84 -12.11 -39.56
C ARG A 526 16.32 -12.09 -41.01
N ASN A 527 15.41 -13.01 -41.34
CA ASN A 527 14.75 -13.06 -42.64
C ASN A 527 13.48 -12.19 -42.73
N GLY A 528 13.12 -11.46 -41.67
CA GLY A 528 11.95 -10.56 -41.66
C GLY A 528 10.62 -11.22 -41.29
N PHE A 529 10.64 -12.43 -40.73
CA PHE A 529 9.47 -13.16 -40.22
C PHE A 529 9.40 -13.09 -38.70
N LEU A 530 8.24 -13.40 -38.10
CA LEU A 530 8.03 -13.38 -36.64
C LEU A 530 8.33 -12.03 -35.94
N LYS A 531 8.38 -10.95 -36.70
CA LYS A 531 8.63 -9.62 -36.15
C LYS A 531 7.36 -8.97 -35.64
N THR A 532 7.49 -8.19 -34.58
CA THR A 532 6.49 -7.23 -34.13
C THR A 532 6.88 -5.84 -34.65
N THR A 533 6.31 -5.48 -35.80
CA THR A 533 6.51 -4.18 -36.45
C THR A 533 5.79 -3.07 -35.70
N LEU A 534 6.40 -1.88 -35.69
CA LEU A 534 5.89 -0.67 -35.08
C LEU A 534 5.56 0.34 -36.17
N ALA A 535 4.33 0.85 -36.15
CA ALA A 535 3.88 1.88 -37.06
C ALA A 535 3.26 3.05 -36.30
N LEU A 536 3.49 4.26 -36.80
CA LEU A 536 2.89 5.48 -36.28
C LEU A 536 2.19 6.20 -37.44
N ASN A 537 0.92 6.52 -37.26
CA ASN A 537 0.09 7.18 -38.28
C ASN A 537 0.09 6.44 -39.64
N GLY A 538 0.16 5.10 -39.58
CA GLY A 538 0.19 4.21 -40.75
C GLY A 538 1.55 4.02 -41.41
N GLU A 539 2.60 4.70 -40.93
CA GLU A 539 3.98 4.54 -41.41
C GLU A 539 4.77 3.62 -40.47
N GLU A 540 5.25 2.49 -41.00
CA GLU A 540 6.16 1.59 -40.29
C GLU A 540 7.52 2.27 -40.11
N PHE A 541 8.04 2.28 -38.89
CA PHE A 541 9.30 2.96 -38.58
C PHE A 541 10.33 2.09 -37.86
N ASP A 542 9.90 0.99 -37.22
CA ASP A 542 10.78 0.10 -36.46
C ASP A 542 10.18 -1.31 -36.27
N ASP A 543 10.95 -2.24 -35.69
CA ASP A 543 10.51 -3.51 -35.14
C ASP A 543 10.96 -3.69 -33.69
N LEU A 544 10.10 -4.25 -32.84
CA LEU A 544 10.34 -4.40 -31.39
C LEU A 544 11.49 -5.36 -31.08
N ASN A 545 11.60 -6.44 -31.86
CA ASN A 545 12.49 -7.58 -31.61
C ASN A 545 13.98 -7.18 -31.62
N ARG A 546 14.39 -6.25 -32.49
CA ARG A 546 15.79 -5.81 -32.57
C ARG A 546 16.30 -5.07 -31.32
N HIS A 547 15.40 -4.62 -30.45
CA HIS A 547 15.75 -3.90 -29.21
C HIS A 547 15.89 -4.86 -28.01
N VAL A 548 15.74 -6.16 -28.24
CA VAL A 548 15.80 -7.19 -27.21
C VAL A 548 17.06 -8.04 -27.41
N GLU A 549 17.92 -8.04 -26.40
CA GLU A 549 19.24 -8.68 -26.47
C GLU A 549 19.28 -10.08 -25.85
N ASP A 550 18.17 -10.55 -25.29
CA ASP A 550 18.06 -11.84 -24.62
C ASP A 550 16.69 -12.52 -24.85
N ALA A 551 16.43 -13.61 -24.13
CA ALA A 551 15.16 -14.34 -24.23
C ALA A 551 13.96 -13.62 -23.58
N ASN A 552 14.18 -12.43 -22.99
CA ASN A 552 13.18 -11.55 -22.37
C ASN A 552 12.17 -12.24 -21.43
N ARG A 553 12.63 -13.22 -20.66
CA ARG A 553 11.78 -13.98 -19.71
C ARG A 553 11.35 -13.18 -18.48
N SER A 554 11.97 -12.03 -18.28
CA SER A 554 11.63 -11.06 -17.25
C SER A 554 11.31 -9.73 -17.94
N PRO A 555 10.39 -8.93 -17.38
CA PRO A 555 10.07 -7.62 -17.94
C PRO A 555 11.32 -6.76 -18.14
N SER A 556 11.46 -6.19 -19.33
CA SER A 556 12.52 -5.25 -19.69
C SER A 556 11.90 -3.97 -20.24
N ARG A 557 12.62 -2.86 -20.09
CA ARG A 557 12.21 -1.57 -20.66
C ARG A 557 12.96 -1.34 -21.96
N LEU A 558 12.21 -1.26 -23.05
CA LEU A 558 12.69 -0.97 -24.38
C LEU A 558 12.48 0.51 -24.67
N ARG A 559 13.49 1.16 -25.28
CA ARG A 559 13.43 2.57 -25.66
C ARG A 559 13.75 2.72 -27.14
N ILE A 560 12.74 3.11 -27.91
CA ILE A 560 12.77 3.07 -29.36
C ILE A 560 12.64 4.51 -29.90
N PRO A 561 13.69 5.06 -30.55
CA PRO A 561 13.63 6.42 -31.10
C PRO A 561 12.50 6.57 -32.12
N VAL A 562 11.69 7.61 -31.98
CA VAL A 562 10.65 7.95 -32.96
C VAL A 562 11.23 8.92 -33.98
N PRO A 563 11.24 8.58 -35.28
CA PRO A 563 11.74 9.48 -36.31
C PRO A 563 11.04 10.86 -36.31
N PRO A 564 11.78 11.96 -36.52
CA PRO A 564 11.20 13.29 -36.62
C PRO A 564 10.14 13.35 -37.72
N GLY A 565 9.00 13.99 -37.43
CA GLY A 565 7.92 14.21 -38.38
C GLY A 565 6.84 13.12 -38.43
N LEU A 566 7.02 11.98 -37.76
CA LEU A 566 5.96 10.96 -37.67
C LEU A 566 4.86 11.33 -36.67
N LEU A 567 5.21 12.00 -35.58
CA LEU A 567 4.23 12.54 -34.62
C LEU A 567 3.65 13.86 -35.14
N SER A 568 2.35 14.05 -34.92
CA SER A 568 1.63 15.27 -35.23
C SER A 568 0.97 15.86 -33.97
N GLU A 569 0.78 17.18 -33.93
CA GLU A 569 -0.19 17.78 -33.01
C GLU A 569 -1.61 17.32 -33.40
N GLY A 570 -2.45 17.02 -32.42
CA GLY A 570 -3.76 16.41 -32.63
C GLY A 570 -3.72 14.88 -32.59
N GLU A 571 -4.56 14.25 -33.42
CA GLU A 571 -4.78 12.80 -33.43
C GLU A 571 -3.58 12.03 -33.98
N ASN A 572 -3.20 10.96 -33.29
CA ASN A 572 -2.19 10.01 -33.70
C ASN A 572 -2.65 8.58 -33.43
N VAL A 573 -2.09 7.61 -34.14
CA VAL A 573 -2.33 6.18 -33.90
C VAL A 573 -0.99 5.44 -33.89
N LEU A 574 -0.67 4.82 -32.76
CA LEU A 574 0.43 3.87 -32.64
C LEU A 574 -0.12 2.46 -32.90
N ALA A 575 0.58 1.67 -33.72
CA ALA A 575 0.19 0.30 -34.02
C ALA A 575 1.36 -0.67 -33.83
N PHE A 576 1.04 -1.81 -33.22
CA PHE A 576 1.87 -3.01 -33.14
C PHE A 576 1.29 -4.05 -34.09
N ARG A 577 2.12 -4.67 -34.92
CA ARG A 577 1.68 -5.70 -35.85
C ARG A 577 2.68 -6.85 -35.91
N GLN A 578 2.19 -8.04 -35.62
CA GLN A 578 2.97 -9.26 -35.70
C GLN A 578 2.93 -9.85 -37.12
N LEU A 579 4.09 -10.30 -37.59
CA LEU A 579 4.26 -11.04 -38.83
C LEU A 579 4.38 -12.53 -38.52
N GLY A 580 3.78 -13.39 -39.34
CA GLY A 580 3.93 -14.83 -39.18
C GLY A 580 5.24 -15.40 -39.72
N ARG A 581 5.40 -16.72 -39.63
CA ARG A 581 6.51 -17.43 -40.28
C ARG A 581 6.35 -17.44 -41.80
N GLU A 582 7.46 -17.68 -42.50
CA GLU A 582 7.45 -17.85 -43.95
C GLU A 582 6.47 -18.94 -44.41
N LYS A 583 6.52 -20.10 -43.75
CA LYS A 583 5.73 -21.29 -44.09
C LYS A 583 4.39 -21.37 -43.35
N GLU A 584 4.29 -20.69 -42.21
CA GLU A 584 3.12 -20.69 -41.33
C GLU A 584 2.71 -19.23 -41.08
N LYS A 585 2.05 -18.64 -42.08
CA LYS A 585 1.65 -17.22 -42.04
C LYS A 585 0.66 -16.88 -40.94
N GLU A 586 0.01 -17.88 -40.34
CA GLU A 586 -0.94 -17.72 -39.24
C GLU A 586 -0.26 -17.80 -37.88
N TYR A 587 0.88 -18.48 -37.78
CA TYR A 587 1.64 -18.59 -36.53
C TYR A 587 2.06 -17.20 -36.05
N ARG A 588 1.85 -16.90 -34.77
CA ARG A 588 2.36 -15.71 -34.10
C ARG A 588 3.26 -16.11 -32.94
N ASP A 589 4.16 -15.21 -32.58
CA ASP A 589 4.91 -15.36 -31.34
C ASP A 589 4.12 -14.68 -30.22
N ASP A 590 4.16 -15.23 -29.00
CA ASP A 590 3.40 -14.69 -27.89
C ASP A 590 4.26 -13.76 -27.03
N LEU A 591 3.84 -12.50 -26.90
CA LEU A 591 4.55 -11.50 -26.12
C LEU A 591 3.60 -10.67 -25.25
N GLY A 592 4.13 -10.12 -24.16
CA GLY A 592 3.44 -9.19 -23.27
C GLY A 592 3.90 -7.74 -23.49
N LEU A 593 2.97 -6.84 -23.79
CA LEU A 593 3.18 -5.38 -23.69
C LEU A 593 2.60 -4.92 -22.36
N LEU A 594 3.46 -4.55 -21.41
CA LEU A 594 3.08 -4.33 -20.02
C LEU A 594 2.78 -2.86 -19.70
N ARG A 595 3.31 -1.95 -20.54
CA ARG A 595 3.02 -0.52 -20.57
C ARG A 595 3.56 0.07 -21.87
N VAL A 596 2.84 1.03 -22.45
CA VAL A 596 3.29 1.81 -23.62
C VAL A 596 3.26 3.30 -23.30
N ALA A 597 4.37 4.00 -23.54
CA ALA A 597 4.51 5.43 -23.27
C ALA A 597 5.32 6.16 -24.34
N LEU A 598 5.09 7.47 -24.49
CA LEU A 598 5.97 8.38 -25.22
C LEU A 598 6.80 9.20 -24.23
N GLU A 599 8.09 9.34 -24.53
CA GLU A 599 9.00 10.17 -23.76
C GLU A 599 9.78 11.14 -24.64
N TRP A 600 9.88 12.39 -24.18
CA TRP A 600 10.71 13.44 -24.79
C TRP A 600 11.86 13.77 -23.83
N THR A 601 13.07 13.34 -24.17
CA THR A 601 14.27 13.54 -23.34
C THR A 601 15.09 14.75 -23.78
N GLU A 602 15.81 15.34 -22.83
CA GLU A 602 16.77 16.42 -23.13
C GLU A 602 18.06 15.88 -23.79
N GLU A 603 18.44 14.65 -23.45
CA GLU A 603 19.54 13.93 -24.07
C GLU A 603 19.00 13.07 -25.22
N ALA A 604 19.68 13.10 -26.37
CA ALA A 604 19.45 12.10 -27.41
C ALA A 604 19.80 10.73 -26.81
N PRO A 605 19.01 9.68 -27.09
CA PRO A 605 19.33 8.34 -26.59
C PRO A 605 20.76 8.00 -27.00
N GLU A 606 21.60 7.60 -26.04
CA GLU A 606 22.86 6.94 -26.37
C GLU A 606 22.48 5.74 -27.23
N SER A 607 22.99 5.70 -28.46
CA SER A 607 22.74 4.55 -29.34
C SER A 607 23.34 3.32 -28.66
N PRO A 608 22.57 2.22 -28.52
CA PRO A 608 23.07 0.99 -27.93
C PRO A 608 24.34 0.47 -28.62
#